data_AF-A0AAW7AX95-F1
#
_entry.id   AF-A0AAW7AX95-F1
#
_cell.length_a   1.000
_cell.length_b   1.000
_cell.length_c   1.000
_cell.angle_alpha   90.00
_cell.angle_beta   90.00
_cell.angle_gamma   90.00
#
_symmetry.space_group_name_H-M   'P 1'
#
loop_
_entity.id
_entity.type
_entity.pdbx_description
1 polymer ?
#
loop_
_entity_poly.entity_id
_entity_poly.type
_entity_poly.pdbx_seq_one_letter_code
_entity_poly.pdbx_strand_id
1 'polypeptide(L)'
;MTTPPPPVSRVLMAAVIGMGVMIVIGTAGLIGVVVHRAMHPHQATLQERRVPASPMPGQGNIVESGGSQKRGDGAAVFTLHGGGHVLSQIVRPDGSLSLLIATPEGEQIVIWSPESNRVMARFALSP
;
A
#
# COMPACT_ATOMS: atom_id res chain seq x y z
N MET A 1 -27.46 16.86 -60.53
CA MET A 1 -26.15 17.22 -59.94
C MET A 1 -25.86 16.22 -58.83
N THR A 2 -25.02 15.22 -59.12
CA THR A 2 -24.66 14.16 -58.16
C THR A 2 -23.34 14.53 -57.51
N THR A 3 -23.37 14.94 -56.24
CA THR A 3 -22.16 15.20 -55.45
C THR A 3 -21.40 13.89 -55.20
N PRO A 4 -20.09 13.83 -55.44
CA PRO A 4 -19.30 12.64 -55.17
C PRO A 4 -19.23 12.38 -53.65
N PRO A 5 -19.19 11.11 -53.21
CA PRO A 5 -19.13 10.75 -51.80
C PRO A 5 -17.85 11.33 -51.17
N PRO A 6 -17.94 11.91 -49.95
CA PRO A 6 -16.77 12.50 -49.30
C PRO A 6 -15.73 11.39 -49.03
N PRO A 7 -14.44 11.62 -49.37
CA PRO A 7 -13.40 10.65 -49.08
C PRO A 7 -13.31 10.46 -47.57
N VAL A 8 -13.50 9.22 -47.12
CA VAL A 8 -13.31 8.86 -45.70
C VAL A 8 -11.88 9.25 -45.30
N SER A 9 -11.76 10.10 -44.29
CA SER A 9 -10.46 10.59 -43.82
C SER A 9 -9.68 9.41 -43.25
N ARG A 10 -8.72 8.90 -44.03
CA ARG A 10 -7.82 7.80 -43.63
C ARG A 10 -7.02 8.15 -42.38
N VAL A 11 -6.77 9.45 -42.18
CA VAL A 11 -6.13 9.99 -40.98
C VAL A 11 -7.02 9.76 -39.75
N LEU A 12 -8.33 10.00 -39.88
CA LEU A 12 -9.29 9.72 -38.80
C LEU A 12 -9.33 8.22 -38.48
N MET A 13 -9.36 7.38 -39.51
CA MET A 13 -9.35 5.92 -39.34
C MET A 13 -8.07 5.43 -38.63
N ALA A 14 -6.91 5.93 -39.06
CA ALA A 14 -5.62 5.60 -38.43
C ALA A 14 -5.54 6.09 -36.99
N ALA A 15 -6.04 7.30 -36.70
CA ALA A 15 -6.09 7.84 -35.35
C ALA A 15 -6.96 7.00 -34.41
N VAL A 16 -8.13 6.54 -34.88
CA VAL A 16 -9.03 5.69 -34.09
C VAL A 16 -8.40 4.33 -33.82
N ILE A 17 -7.75 3.73 -34.81
CA ILE A 17 -7.04 2.46 -34.64
C ILE A 17 -5.89 2.65 -33.64
N GLY A 18 -5.10 3.72 -33.77
CA GLY A 18 -4.02 4.03 -32.84
C GLY A 18 -4.52 4.23 -31.40
N MET A 19 -5.62 4.98 -31.24
CA MET A 19 -6.26 5.18 -29.93
C MET A 19 -6.74 3.86 -29.34
N GLY A 20 -7.41 3.02 -30.13
CA GLY A 20 -7.89 1.71 -29.68
C GLY A 20 -6.75 0.79 -29.25
N VAL A 21 -5.66 0.74 -30.01
CA VAL A 21 -4.49 -0.08 -29.69
C VAL A 21 -3.82 0.40 -28.39
N MET A 22 -3.68 1.71 -28.19
CA MET A 22 -3.14 2.28 -26.94
C MET A 22 -3.99 1.91 -25.73
N ILE A 23 -5.32 1.88 -25.87
CA ILE A 23 -6.21 1.41 -24.81
C ILE A 23 -5.94 -0.06 -24.52
N VAL A 24 -5.95 -0.94 -25.52
CA VAL A 24 -5.73 -2.38 -25.32
C VAL A 24 -4.38 -2.66 -24.63
N ILE A 25 -3.32 -1.98 -25.06
CA ILE A 25 -1.99 -2.09 -24.43
C ILE A 25 -2.05 -1.62 -22.98
N GLY A 26 -2.70 -0.48 -22.71
CA GLY A 26 -2.88 0.05 -21.36
C GLY A 26 -3.65 -0.90 -20.46
N THR A 27 -4.77 -1.45 -20.93
CA THR A 27 -5.60 -2.40 -20.17
C THR A 27 -4.86 -3.71 -19.91
N ALA A 28 -4.16 -4.25 -20.92
CA ALA A 28 -3.34 -5.46 -20.76
C ALA A 28 -2.20 -5.22 -19.75
N GLY A 29 -1.54 -4.06 -19.81
CA GLY A 29 -0.55 -3.64 -18.83
C GLY A 29 -1.13 -3.54 -17.43
N LEU A 30 -2.29 -2.89 -17.25
CA LEU A 30 -2.95 -2.77 -15.96
C LEU A 30 -3.33 -4.14 -15.39
N ILE A 31 -3.91 -5.02 -16.20
CA ILE A 31 -4.24 -6.40 -15.80
C ILE A 31 -2.96 -7.14 -15.40
N GLY A 32 -1.90 -7.02 -16.22
CA GLY A 32 -0.59 -7.61 -15.92
C GLY A 32 -0.02 -7.12 -14.59
N VAL A 33 -0.09 -5.81 -14.31
CA VAL A 33 0.36 -5.23 -13.04
C VAL A 33 -0.50 -5.72 -11.88
N VAL A 34 -1.82 -5.84 -12.03
CA VAL A 34 -2.70 -6.36 -10.98
C VAL A 34 -2.38 -7.83 -10.67
N VAL A 35 -2.21 -8.66 -11.70
CA VAL A 35 -1.83 -10.07 -11.53
C VAL A 35 -0.43 -10.18 -10.93
N HIS A 36 0.54 -9.42 -11.44
CA HIS A 36 1.90 -9.39 -10.90
C HIS A 36 1.92 -8.91 -9.45
N ARG A 37 1.10 -7.91 -9.08
CA ARG A 37 0.92 -7.44 -7.70
C ARG A 37 0.21 -8.46 -6.81
N ALA A 38 -0.70 -9.26 -7.37
CA ALA A 38 -1.38 -10.31 -6.62
C ALA A 38 -0.47 -11.54 -6.41
N MET A 39 0.38 -11.85 -7.39
CA MET A 39 1.36 -12.95 -7.32
C MET A 39 2.59 -12.58 -6.51
N HIS A 40 3.02 -11.32 -6.58
CA HIS A 40 4.08 -10.73 -5.77
C HIS A 40 3.48 -9.55 -5.01
N PRO A 41 2.66 -9.77 -3.97
CA PRO A 41 2.28 -8.69 -3.06
C PRO A 41 3.58 -8.11 -2.54
N HIS A 42 3.97 -6.95 -3.08
CA HIS A 42 5.16 -6.24 -2.64
C HIS A 42 4.95 -6.00 -1.16
N GLN A 43 5.68 -6.76 -0.35
CA GLN A 43 5.96 -6.37 1.01
C GLN A 43 6.38 -4.91 0.89
N ALA A 44 5.66 -4.02 1.56
CA ALA A 44 5.98 -2.62 1.65
C ALA A 44 7.41 -2.51 2.21
N THR A 45 8.39 -2.58 1.32
CA THR A 45 9.80 -2.42 1.62
C THR A 45 9.95 -0.96 1.99
N LEU A 46 9.89 -0.72 3.30
CA LEU A 46 10.89 -0.01 4.08
C LEU A 46 12.06 0.50 3.22
N GLN A 47 11.81 1.51 2.40
CA GLN A 47 12.84 2.30 1.73
C GLN A 47 12.87 3.67 2.38
N GLU A 48 12.89 3.68 3.71
CA GLU A 48 13.35 4.83 4.47
C GLU A 48 14.87 4.88 4.33
N ARG A 49 15.29 5.61 3.30
CA ARG A 49 16.52 6.38 3.21
C ARG A 49 17.37 6.33 4.51
N ARG A 50 18.36 5.44 4.52
CA ARG A 50 19.40 5.38 5.55
C ARG A 50 20.16 6.71 5.57
N VAL A 51 19.74 7.64 6.41
CA VAL A 51 20.55 8.78 6.81
C VAL A 51 21.58 8.25 7.81
N PRO A 52 22.89 8.34 7.54
CA PRO A 52 23.91 7.89 8.50
C PRO A 52 23.96 8.89 9.66
N ALA A 53 23.35 8.54 10.79
CA ALA A 53 23.61 9.26 12.04
C ALA A 53 25.02 8.90 12.54
N SER A 54 25.85 9.93 12.76
CA SER A 54 27.21 9.81 13.27
C SER A 54 27.26 9.17 14.67
N PRO A 55 28.34 8.45 15.02
CA PRO A 55 28.48 7.75 16.30
C PRO A 55 29.20 8.62 17.34
N MET A 56 28.68 8.72 18.57
CA MET A 56 29.44 8.85 19.84
C MET A 56 28.51 9.09 21.07
N PRO A 57 28.96 8.90 22.33
CA PRO A 57 29.47 7.68 22.95
C PRO A 57 28.88 7.43 24.38
N GLY A 58 29.05 6.21 24.92
CA GLY A 58 28.84 5.91 26.35
C GLY A 58 28.40 4.47 26.55
N GLN A 59 29.31 3.51 26.72
CA GLN A 59 29.87 3.07 28.01
C GLN A 59 28.78 2.46 28.91
N GLY A 60 28.75 1.18 29.27
CA GLY A 60 29.60 0.03 29.02
C GLY A 60 29.01 -1.18 29.77
N ASN A 61 29.16 -2.38 29.20
CA ASN A 61 29.55 -3.62 29.87
C ASN A 61 29.23 -4.80 28.97
N ILE A 62 30.28 -5.55 28.65
CA ILE A 62 30.25 -6.79 27.89
C ILE A 62 30.24 -7.90 28.93
N VAL A 63 29.13 -8.64 29.06
CA VAL A 63 29.18 -10.07 29.38
C VAL A 63 28.13 -10.77 28.52
N GLU A 64 28.69 -11.51 27.59
CA GLU A 64 28.11 -12.46 26.66
C GLU A 64 27.48 -13.63 27.41
N SER A 65 26.23 -13.98 27.11
CA SER A 65 25.77 -15.36 27.31
C SER A 65 24.68 -15.70 26.31
N GLY A 66 24.92 -16.78 25.59
CA GLY A 66 24.20 -17.23 24.42
C GLY A 66 22.69 -17.34 24.60
N GLY A 67 22.01 -16.81 23.61
CA GLY A 67 20.63 -17.07 23.31
C GLY A 67 20.41 -16.55 21.92
N SER A 68 20.61 -17.42 20.93
CA SER A 68 20.06 -17.25 19.58
C SER A 68 18.54 -17.17 19.74
N GLN A 69 18.04 -16.02 20.19
CA GLN A 69 16.63 -15.75 20.35
C GLN A 69 16.12 -15.43 18.96
N LYS A 70 15.98 -16.53 18.21
CA LYS A 70 14.90 -16.82 17.29
C LYS A 70 14.27 -15.51 16.83
N ARG A 71 14.73 -15.03 15.67
CA ARG A 71 14.02 -14.08 14.80
C ARG A 71 12.70 -14.74 14.39
N GLY A 72 11.86 -15.02 15.37
CA GLY A 72 10.47 -15.32 15.20
C GLY A 72 9.90 -14.03 14.71
N ASP A 73 9.68 -13.96 13.40
CA ASP A 73 8.38 -13.75 12.77
C ASP A 73 7.18 -13.51 13.73
N GLY A 74 7.37 -12.64 14.72
CA GLY A 74 6.36 -12.10 15.60
C GLY A 74 5.77 -10.92 14.86
N ALA A 75 5.15 -11.19 13.71
CA ALA A 75 4.35 -10.20 13.03
C ALA A 75 3.34 -9.69 14.06
N ALA A 76 3.40 -8.40 14.39
CA ALA A 76 2.44 -7.80 15.29
C ALA A 76 1.04 -8.01 14.68
N VAL A 77 0.19 -8.76 15.37
CA VAL A 77 -1.16 -9.08 14.89
C VAL A 77 -2.12 -8.09 15.51
N PHE A 78 -2.64 -7.18 14.68
CA PHE A 78 -3.75 -6.33 15.06
C PHE A 78 -5.05 -7.13 15.07
N THR A 79 -5.66 -7.34 16.24
CA THR A 79 -6.97 -8.00 16.36
C THR A 79 -8.07 -6.96 16.51
N LEU A 80 -8.92 -6.86 15.48
CA LEU A 80 -10.08 -5.99 15.51
C LEU A 80 -11.21 -6.62 16.33
N HIS A 81 -11.44 -6.10 17.53
CA HIS A 81 -12.61 -6.46 18.34
C HIS A 81 -13.87 -5.75 17.82
N GLY A 82 -14.90 -6.50 17.46
CA GLY A 82 -16.22 -5.97 17.07
C GLY A 82 -16.68 -6.28 15.64
N GLY A 83 -15.86 -6.97 14.85
CA GLY A 83 -16.18 -7.26 13.45
C GLY A 83 -16.07 -6.00 12.57
N GLY A 84 -15.32 -6.11 11.48
CA GLY A 84 -15.07 -5.01 10.58
C GLY A 84 -13.94 -5.36 9.63
N HIS A 85 -13.82 -4.61 8.55
CA HIS A 85 -12.76 -4.83 7.56
C HIS A 85 -11.95 -3.57 7.37
N VAL A 86 -10.64 -3.76 7.16
CA VAL A 86 -9.71 -2.66 6.92
C VAL A 86 -9.91 -2.18 5.48
N LEU A 87 -10.26 -0.90 5.33
CA LEU A 87 -10.41 -0.23 4.04
C LEU A 87 -9.09 0.37 3.55
N SER A 88 -8.30 0.92 4.47
CA SER A 88 -7.03 1.58 4.16
C SER A 88 -6.05 1.47 5.31
N GLN A 89 -4.76 1.48 4.99
CA GLN A 89 -3.66 1.42 5.95
C GLN A 89 -2.53 2.35 5.52
N ILE A 90 -2.05 3.19 6.44
CA ILE A 90 -0.94 4.12 6.21
C ILE A 90 0.05 4.01 7.37
N VAL A 91 1.34 3.83 7.05
CA VAL A 91 2.44 3.90 8.02
C VAL A 91 2.74 5.35 8.34
N ARG A 92 2.81 5.68 9.63
CA ARG A 92 3.18 7.00 10.13
C ARG A 92 4.69 7.07 10.42
N PRO A 93 5.30 8.28 10.40
CA PRO A 93 6.72 8.47 10.69
C PRO A 93 7.15 8.02 12.10
N ASP A 94 6.20 7.92 13.03
CA ASP A 94 6.43 7.45 14.41
C ASP A 94 6.36 5.92 14.56
N GLY A 95 6.31 5.19 13.45
CA GLY A 95 6.20 3.72 13.44
C GLY A 95 4.80 3.19 13.77
N SER A 96 3.83 4.05 14.06
CA SER A 96 2.43 3.66 14.21
C SER A 96 1.74 3.51 12.85
N LEU A 97 0.62 2.80 12.84
CA LEU A 97 -0.21 2.53 11.67
C LEU A 97 -1.55 3.23 11.85
N SER A 98 -1.96 3.99 10.84
CA SER A 98 -3.33 4.50 10.71
C SER A 98 -4.14 3.54 9.87
N LEU A 99 -5.21 2.99 10.43
CA LEU A 99 -6.12 2.07 9.75
C LEU A 99 -7.49 2.73 9.64
N LEU A 100 -8.03 2.79 8.42
CA LEU A 100 -9.43 3.09 8.20
C LEU A 100 -10.19 1.76 8.20
N ILE A 101 -11.19 1.66 9.07
CA ILE A 101 -11.92 0.41 9.33
C ILE A 101 -13.41 0.68 9.13
N ALA A 102 -14.04 -0.08 8.26
CA ALA A 102 -15.49 -0.15 8.16
C ALA A 102 -16.01 -1.14 9.19
N THR A 103 -16.82 -0.65 10.12
CA THR A 103 -17.56 -1.46 11.09
C THR A 103 -19.05 -1.43 10.76
N PRO A 104 -19.86 -2.37 11.28
CA PRO A 104 -21.32 -2.33 11.10
C PRO A 104 -21.96 -1.02 11.58
N GLU A 105 -21.34 -0.37 12.57
CA GLU A 105 -21.78 0.89 13.17
C GLU A 105 -21.34 2.14 12.39
N GLY A 106 -20.44 2.00 11.40
CA GLY A 106 -19.88 3.11 10.64
C GLY A 106 -18.37 2.99 10.39
N GLU A 107 -17.80 4.04 9.82
CA GLU A 107 -16.35 4.11 9.58
C GLU A 107 -15.61 4.63 10.82
N GLN A 108 -14.43 4.08 11.07
CA GLN A 108 -13.56 4.56 12.14
C GLN A 108 -12.09 4.54 11.72
N ILE A 109 -11.33 5.49 12.23
CA ILE A 109 -9.88 5.55 12.08
C ILE A 109 -9.25 5.05 13.38
N VAL A 110 -8.34 4.08 13.27
CA VAL A 110 -7.60 3.51 14.40
C VAL A 110 -6.12 3.79 14.21
N ILE A 111 -5.47 4.32 15.25
CA ILE A 111 -4.01 4.45 15.31
C ILE A 111 -3.48 3.31 16.17
N TRP A 112 -2.66 2.44 15.60
CA TRP A 112 -2.12 1.25 16.25
C TRP A 112 -0.60 1.24 16.20
N SER A 113 0.06 0.96 17.32
CA SER A 113 1.51 0.77 17.38
C SER A 113 1.81 -0.73 17.26
N PRO A 114 2.48 -1.18 16.18
CA PRO A 114 2.85 -2.59 16.01
C PRO A 114 3.92 -3.01 17.04
N GLU A 115 4.83 -2.11 17.40
CA GLU A 115 5.92 -2.42 18.35
C GLU A 115 5.42 -2.75 19.75
N SER A 116 4.39 -2.03 20.20
CA SER A 116 3.74 -2.26 21.50
C SER A 116 2.47 -3.10 21.40
N ASN A 117 2.11 -3.52 20.18
CA ASN A 117 0.84 -4.16 19.83
C ASN A 117 -0.40 -3.49 20.48
N ARG A 118 -0.45 -2.15 20.47
CA ARG A 118 -1.47 -1.39 21.21
C ARG A 118 -2.18 -0.37 20.33
N VAL A 119 -3.50 -0.27 20.48
CA VAL A 119 -4.28 0.84 19.91
C VAL A 119 -3.99 2.10 20.70
N MET A 120 -3.40 3.08 20.03
CA MET A 120 -3.08 4.40 20.60
C MET A 120 -4.29 5.33 20.57
N ALA A 121 -5.08 5.29 19.50
CA ALA A 121 -6.26 6.14 19.35
C ALA A 121 -7.33 5.49 18.46
N ARG A 122 -8.57 5.93 18.64
CA ARG A 122 -9.72 5.54 17.83
C ARG A 122 -10.62 6.75 17.62
N PHE A 123 -11.02 6.99 16.38
CA PHE A 123 -11.87 8.09 15.98
C PHE A 123 -13.06 7.52 15.20
N ALA A 124 -14.27 7.73 15.70
CA ALA A 124 -15.49 7.40 14.95
C ALA A 124 -15.78 8.52 13.95
N LEU A 125 -16.10 8.16 12.71
CA LEU A 125 -16.57 9.10 11.70
C LEU A 125 -18.10 9.11 11.76
N SER A 126 -18.66 10.16 12.34
CA SER A 126 -20.10 10.44 12.22
C SER A 126 -20.34 11.18 10.91
N PRO A 127 -21.40 10.84 10.14
CA PRO A 127 -21.88 11.68 9.05
C PRO A 127 -22.33 13.06 9.54
#